data_AF-A4S932-F1
#
_entry.id   AF-A4S932-F1
#
_cell.length_a   1.000
_cell.length_b   1.000
_cell.length_c   1.000
_cell.angle_alpha   90.00
_cell.angle_beta   90.00
_cell.angle_gamma   90.00
#
_symmetry.space_group_name_H-M   'P 1'
#
loop_
_entity.id
_entity.type
_entity.pdbx_description
1 polymer ?
#
loop_
_entity_poly.entity_id
_entity_poly.type
_entity_poly.pdbx_seq_one_letter_code
_entity_poly.pdbx_strand_id
1 'polypeptide(L)'
;VDSDAERAGKDKATKGSKMVTSVAEEEEDGLEHVYEKSRWFEIRDVVRPTQVALGWDWTFYKLANFKDADSAKAYMARKPIPYVKYRGLRYVVDHHHTLAALNLAGWDIDVYMEEIFEYDDDIGDDRFWGNMEGKGWSFCWDSDYSRLSHESIPKSFELQAFRNDIFRSLGGFCRKAKLLKRGKMLEEKLFFEFQWGYFFWLHRNDAYALWPSSQLQRGFDRLLAMIEQTDDSEYIGEGHLEASRDVADMIFLSDKVLQPLYEVLVEYVAPLAYAYATLPDDARVVHGLRKRFGRETLPGSVITGQFDFLTERQNFTMPEDGKKDKSKDGKSSSSSKKKD
;
A
#
# COMPACT_ATOMS: atom_id res chain seq x y z
N VAL A 1 -28.17 16.62 72.61
CA VAL A 1 -27.53 15.42 73.19
C VAL A 1 -28.31 14.26 72.62
N ASP A 2 -27.65 13.44 71.80
CA ASP A 2 -27.99 12.08 71.30
C ASP A 2 -29.47 11.65 71.25
N SER A 3 -29.99 11.02 70.19
CA SER A 3 -29.40 10.13 69.20
C SER A 3 -30.55 9.74 68.27
N ASP A 4 -30.35 9.68 66.95
CA ASP A 4 -31.08 8.72 66.11
C ASP A 4 -30.30 8.49 64.82
N ALA A 5 -29.82 7.26 64.71
CA ALA A 5 -29.08 6.74 63.57
C ALA A 5 -30.03 5.88 62.74
N GLU A 6 -30.49 6.40 61.60
CA GLU A 6 -31.04 5.58 60.53
C GLU A 6 -30.17 5.72 59.28
N ARG A 7 -29.65 4.57 58.86
CA ARG A 7 -28.78 4.34 57.72
C ARG A 7 -29.64 3.80 56.58
N ALA A 8 -29.79 4.57 55.50
CA ALA A 8 -30.20 4.09 54.19
C ALA A 8 -29.65 5.05 53.12
N GLY A 9 -29.07 4.49 52.05
CA GLY A 9 -28.17 5.18 51.14
C GLY A 9 -28.80 5.87 49.93
N LYS A 10 -27.94 6.51 49.13
CA LYS A 10 -27.78 6.26 47.69
C LYS A 10 -26.66 7.12 47.08
N ASP A 11 -25.81 6.41 46.33
CA ASP A 11 -25.24 6.76 45.03
C ASP A 11 -24.34 8.01 44.88
N LYS A 12 -23.04 7.77 44.70
CA LYS A 12 -22.30 8.36 43.58
C LYS A 12 -21.09 7.52 43.13
N ALA A 13 -21.29 6.91 41.97
CA ALA A 13 -20.41 6.33 40.96
C ALA A 13 -18.88 6.38 41.16
N THR A 14 -18.37 5.17 41.34
CA THR A 14 -17.18 4.52 40.75
C THR A 14 -16.48 5.22 39.57
N LYS A 15 -15.18 5.51 39.74
CA LYS A 15 -14.18 5.54 38.65
C LYS A 15 -13.52 4.16 38.60
N GLY A 16 -14.05 3.29 37.74
CA GLY A 16 -13.52 1.94 37.52
C GLY A 16 -12.31 1.99 36.58
N SER A 17 -11.22 1.37 37.02
CA SER A 17 -9.98 1.13 36.28
C SER A 17 -10.25 0.34 34.99
N LYS A 18 -9.63 0.78 33.87
CA LYS A 18 -9.71 0.14 32.55
C LYS A 18 -9.19 -1.30 32.61
N MET A 19 -9.93 -2.21 32.00
CA MET A 19 -9.62 -3.64 31.93
C MET A 19 -8.72 -3.89 30.72
N VAL A 20 -7.42 -3.65 30.89
CA VAL A 20 -6.38 -4.13 29.96
C VAL A 20 -6.04 -5.55 30.41
N THR A 21 -6.32 -6.54 29.56
CA THR A 21 -5.79 -7.89 29.76
C THR A 21 -4.48 -7.97 28.99
N SER A 22 -3.35 -8.11 29.69
CA SER A 22 -2.03 -8.30 29.08
C SER A 22 -1.48 -9.71 29.31
N VAL A 23 -0.86 -10.28 28.27
CA VAL A 23 -0.13 -11.56 28.31
C VAL A 23 1.22 -11.33 27.62
N ALA A 24 2.31 -11.77 28.24
CA ALA A 24 3.66 -11.67 27.70
C ALA A 24 4.15 -13.04 27.21
N GLU A 25 4.70 -13.09 26.00
CA GLU A 25 5.24 -14.31 25.36
C GLU A 25 6.57 -13.98 24.65
N GLU A 26 7.54 -14.90 24.68
CA GLU A 26 8.80 -14.76 23.92
C GLU A 26 8.61 -15.30 22.50
N GLU A 27 8.92 -14.50 21.49
CA GLU A 27 8.73 -14.85 20.07
C GLU A 27 10.05 -15.20 19.34
N GLU A 28 9.93 -15.75 18.12
CA GLU A 28 11.07 -16.26 17.32
C GLU A 28 12.11 -15.16 16.94
N ASP A 29 11.75 -13.89 17.10
CA ASP A 29 12.64 -12.73 16.88
C ASP A 29 13.49 -12.34 18.10
N GLY A 30 13.32 -13.04 19.22
CA GLY A 30 14.07 -12.84 20.46
C GLY A 30 13.63 -11.62 21.26
N LEU A 31 12.45 -11.05 20.97
CA LEU A 31 11.83 -9.97 21.74
C LEU A 31 10.69 -10.53 22.62
N GLU A 32 10.48 -9.89 23.76
CA GLU A 32 9.31 -10.14 24.61
C GLU A 32 8.11 -9.39 24.02
N HIS A 33 7.06 -10.12 23.67
CA HIS A 33 5.85 -9.56 23.07
C HIS A 33 4.76 -9.46 24.12
N VAL A 34 4.14 -8.28 24.25
CA VAL A 34 3.00 -8.08 25.16
C VAL A 34 1.73 -7.87 24.36
N TYR A 35 0.77 -8.79 24.52
CA TYR A 35 -0.53 -8.69 23.88
C TYR A 35 -1.50 -7.93 24.77
N GLU A 36 -2.17 -6.93 24.23
CA GLU A 36 -3.22 -6.19 24.92
C GLU A 36 -4.52 -6.17 24.11
N LYS A 37 -5.64 -6.16 24.84
CA LYS A 37 -6.97 -6.01 24.27
C LYS A 37 -7.61 -4.73 24.78
N SER A 38 -8.15 -3.92 23.87
CA SER A 38 -8.79 -2.65 24.23
C SER A 38 -9.88 -2.26 23.23
N ARG A 39 -10.82 -1.41 23.67
CA ARG A 39 -11.82 -0.78 22.79
C ARG A 39 -11.15 0.26 21.91
N TRP A 40 -11.41 0.23 20.61
CA TRP A 40 -10.77 1.15 19.65
C TRP A 40 -10.91 2.62 20.08
N PHE A 41 -12.11 3.06 20.48
CA PHE A 41 -12.33 4.46 20.84
C PHE A 41 -11.63 4.87 22.14
N GLU A 42 -11.29 3.91 23.01
CA GLU A 42 -10.58 4.18 24.25
C GLU A 42 -9.07 4.42 24.07
N ILE A 43 -8.51 3.97 22.95
CA ILE A 43 -7.06 3.99 22.69
C ILE A 43 -6.67 4.77 21.44
N ARG A 44 -7.59 5.03 20.49
CA ARG A 44 -7.25 5.66 19.20
C ARG A 44 -6.48 6.99 19.32
N ASP A 45 -6.68 7.72 20.40
CA ASP A 45 -6.01 9.00 20.66
C ASP A 45 -4.55 8.86 21.10
N VAL A 46 -4.12 7.66 21.51
CA VAL A 46 -2.72 7.34 21.86
C VAL A 46 -2.06 6.36 20.89
N VAL A 47 -2.81 5.88 19.89
CA VAL A 47 -2.32 5.04 18.81
C VAL A 47 -1.84 5.94 17.66
N ARG A 48 -0.60 5.74 17.22
CA ARG A 48 0.09 6.58 16.25
C ARG A 48 0.52 5.78 15.02
N PRO A 49 0.28 6.28 13.81
CA PRO A 49 0.91 5.79 12.60
C PRO A 49 2.43 5.95 12.63
N THR A 50 3.11 5.28 11.69
CA THR A 50 4.56 5.34 11.47
C THR A 50 4.91 5.54 10.00
N GLN A 51 3.91 5.86 9.17
CA GLN A 51 4.08 6.13 7.75
C GLN A 51 3.30 7.38 7.33
N VAL A 52 3.84 8.13 6.38
CA VAL A 52 3.26 9.41 5.91
C VAL A 52 2.21 9.24 4.80
N ALA A 53 2.30 8.15 4.04
CA ALA A 53 1.45 7.87 2.89
C ALA A 53 0.77 6.51 3.02
N LEU A 54 -0.43 6.37 2.48
CA LEU A 54 -1.18 5.13 2.33
C LEU A 54 -1.78 5.09 0.92
N GLY A 55 -1.87 3.90 0.32
CA GLY A 55 -2.76 3.74 -0.83
C GLY A 55 -4.22 3.77 -0.38
N TRP A 56 -4.95 4.85 -0.70
CA TRP A 56 -6.33 5.04 -0.26
C TRP A 56 -7.27 3.98 -0.88
N ASP A 57 -7.11 3.68 -2.16
CA ASP A 57 -7.91 2.65 -2.85
C ASP A 57 -7.78 1.27 -2.21
N TRP A 58 -6.59 0.96 -1.70
CA TRP A 58 -6.36 -0.27 -0.94
C TRP A 58 -7.03 -0.22 0.44
N THR A 59 -7.10 0.95 1.09
CA THR A 59 -7.91 1.15 2.30
C THR A 59 -9.39 0.92 2.01
N PHE A 60 -9.93 1.44 0.90
CA PHE A 60 -11.32 1.21 0.52
C PHE A 60 -11.59 -0.28 0.20
N TYR A 61 -10.66 -0.96 -0.45
CA TYR A 61 -10.74 -2.42 -0.60
C TYR A 61 -10.81 -3.14 0.76
N LYS A 62 -10.04 -2.68 1.75
CA LYS A 62 -10.08 -3.22 3.12
C LYS A 62 -11.37 -2.88 3.85
N LEU A 63 -11.97 -1.71 3.56
CA LEU A 63 -13.20 -1.22 4.18
C LEU A 63 -14.36 -2.19 4.00
N ALA A 64 -14.40 -2.97 2.91
CA ALA A 64 -15.39 -4.03 2.71
C ALA A 64 -15.42 -5.09 3.84
N ASN A 65 -14.31 -5.27 4.58
CA ASN A 65 -14.25 -6.15 5.75
C ASN A 65 -14.91 -5.53 7.00
N PHE A 66 -15.27 -4.24 6.95
CA PHE A 66 -15.84 -3.44 8.02
C PHE A 66 -17.24 -2.92 7.68
N LYS A 67 -17.94 -3.56 6.74
CA LYS A 67 -19.31 -3.19 6.34
C LYS A 67 -20.33 -3.19 7.49
N ASP A 68 -20.08 -3.98 8.52
CA ASP A 68 -20.89 -4.07 9.73
C ASP A 68 -20.01 -4.41 10.95
N ALA A 69 -20.54 -4.18 12.15
CA ALA A 69 -19.79 -4.35 13.40
C ALA A 69 -19.30 -5.79 13.63
N ASP A 70 -20.04 -6.81 13.20
CA ASP A 70 -19.67 -8.21 13.42
C ASP A 70 -18.56 -8.65 12.45
N SER A 71 -18.62 -8.20 11.20
CA SER A 71 -17.54 -8.35 10.21
C SER A 71 -16.27 -7.67 10.70
N ALA A 72 -16.39 -6.45 11.26
CA ALA A 72 -15.28 -5.72 11.84
C ALA A 72 -14.63 -6.50 13.01
N LYS A 73 -15.42 -7.01 13.96
CA LYS A 73 -14.92 -7.83 15.08
C LYS A 73 -14.20 -9.07 14.57
N ALA A 74 -14.82 -9.79 13.63
CA ALA A 74 -14.25 -11.00 13.05
C ALA A 74 -12.95 -10.73 12.27
N TYR A 75 -12.83 -9.56 11.64
CA TYR A 75 -11.63 -9.17 10.92
C TYR A 75 -10.49 -8.79 11.88
N MET A 76 -10.77 -7.96 12.88
CA MET A 76 -9.76 -7.52 13.86
C MET A 76 -9.29 -8.62 14.80
N ALA A 77 -10.07 -9.68 15.00
CA ALA A 77 -9.66 -10.84 15.78
C ALA A 77 -8.64 -11.76 15.07
N ARG A 78 -8.37 -11.56 13.76
CA ARG A 78 -7.52 -12.49 12.98
C ARG A 78 -6.05 -12.39 13.33
N LYS A 79 -5.56 -11.18 13.57
CA LYS A 79 -4.16 -10.88 13.81
C LYS A 79 -4.03 -9.67 14.73
N PRO A 80 -3.13 -9.72 15.71
CA PRO A 80 -2.82 -8.56 16.52
C PRO A 80 -2.16 -7.47 15.66
N ILE A 81 -2.31 -6.22 16.09
CA ILE A 81 -1.69 -5.06 15.46
C ILE A 81 -0.35 -4.78 16.16
N PRO A 82 0.80 -4.99 15.50
CA PRO A 82 2.09 -4.78 16.13
C PRO A 82 2.39 -3.30 16.28
N TYR A 83 2.95 -2.92 17.42
CA TYR A 83 3.35 -1.55 17.72
C TYR A 83 4.59 -1.50 18.60
N VAL A 84 5.27 -0.35 18.52
CA VAL A 84 6.36 0.03 19.41
C VAL A 84 5.86 1.07 20.39
N LYS A 85 6.19 0.92 21.67
CA LYS A 85 5.82 1.86 22.72
C LYS A 85 6.92 2.89 22.96
N TYR A 86 6.52 4.16 23.05
CA TYR A 86 7.41 5.27 23.42
C TYR A 86 6.57 6.43 23.97
N ARG A 87 6.91 6.96 25.15
CA ARG A 87 6.22 8.08 25.81
C ARG A 87 4.71 7.87 25.97
N GLY A 88 4.34 6.64 26.33
CA GLY A 88 2.93 6.23 26.50
C GLY A 88 2.12 6.17 25.20
N LEU A 89 2.75 6.37 24.04
CA LEU A 89 2.14 6.25 22.72
C LEU A 89 2.45 4.90 22.08
N ARG A 90 1.53 4.43 21.24
CA ARG A 90 1.62 3.15 20.52
C ARG A 90 1.88 3.40 19.04
N TYR A 91 3.13 3.30 18.61
CA TYR A 91 3.55 3.51 17.23
C TYR A 91 3.38 2.23 16.42
N VAL A 92 2.29 2.15 15.67
CA VAL A 92 1.90 0.98 14.88
C VAL A 92 2.89 0.75 13.74
N VAL A 93 3.44 -0.46 13.61
CA VAL A 93 4.50 -0.76 12.62
C VAL A 93 3.99 -1.54 11.40
N ASP A 94 2.82 -2.15 11.47
CA ASP A 94 2.11 -2.77 10.34
C ASP A 94 0.59 -2.59 10.50
N HIS A 95 -0.17 -2.87 9.45
CA HIS A 95 -1.63 -2.84 9.41
C HIS A 95 -2.27 -1.44 9.40
N HIS A 96 -1.55 -0.43 8.91
CA HIS A 96 -2.07 0.95 8.81
C HIS A 96 -3.34 1.07 7.96
N HIS A 97 -3.41 0.38 6.81
CA HIS A 97 -4.62 0.31 5.99
C HIS A 97 -5.81 -0.29 6.75
N THR A 98 -5.57 -1.28 7.61
CA THR A 98 -6.61 -1.93 8.41
C THR A 98 -7.14 -0.97 9.48
N LEU A 99 -6.27 -0.29 10.21
CA LEU A 99 -6.69 0.68 11.23
C LEU A 99 -7.34 1.93 10.63
N ALA A 100 -6.83 2.42 9.49
CA ALA A 100 -7.47 3.50 8.76
C ALA A 100 -8.88 3.11 8.29
N ALA A 101 -9.05 1.89 7.75
CA ALA A 101 -10.37 1.38 7.36
C ALA A 101 -11.31 1.20 8.56
N LEU A 102 -10.82 0.69 9.70
CA LEU A 102 -11.61 0.58 10.94
C LEU A 102 -12.08 1.96 11.42
N ASN A 103 -11.16 2.93 11.44
CA ASN A 103 -11.46 4.28 11.90
C ASN A 103 -12.45 4.99 10.97
N LEU A 104 -12.28 4.82 9.66
CA LEU A 104 -13.20 5.32 8.64
C LEU A 104 -14.59 4.69 8.76
N ALA A 105 -14.66 3.38 9.05
CA ALA A 105 -15.92 2.69 9.28
C ALA A 105 -16.66 3.13 10.55
N GLY A 106 -15.97 3.80 11.49
CA GLY A 106 -16.57 4.35 12.70
C GLY A 106 -16.97 3.29 13.74
N TRP A 107 -16.48 2.06 13.62
CA TRP A 107 -16.81 1.01 14.59
C TRP A 107 -15.94 1.12 15.84
N ASP A 108 -16.58 1.20 17.01
CA ASP A 108 -15.93 0.89 18.27
C ASP A 108 -16.03 -0.62 18.48
N ILE A 109 -14.91 -1.32 18.39
CA ILE A 109 -14.78 -2.76 18.61
C ILE A 109 -13.52 -3.07 19.40
N ASP A 110 -13.37 -4.31 19.84
CA ASP A 110 -12.14 -4.77 20.48
C ASP A 110 -11.03 -4.88 19.43
N VAL A 111 -9.89 -4.27 19.73
CA VAL A 111 -8.64 -4.37 18.96
C VAL A 111 -7.61 -5.10 19.81
N TYR A 112 -6.96 -6.08 19.20
CA TYR A 112 -5.83 -6.80 19.78
C TYR A 112 -4.55 -6.14 19.27
N MET A 113 -3.72 -5.66 20.17
CA MET A 113 -2.43 -5.04 19.84
C MET A 113 -1.31 -5.86 20.46
N GLU A 114 -0.16 -5.81 19.81
CA GLU A 114 1.05 -6.54 20.19
C GLU A 114 2.18 -5.52 20.34
N GLU A 115 2.62 -5.32 21.58
CA GLU A 115 3.81 -4.54 21.87
C GLU A 115 5.02 -5.40 21.50
N ILE A 116 5.73 -5.02 20.44
CA ILE A 116 6.94 -5.74 20.00
C ILE A 116 8.20 -5.17 20.63
N PHE A 117 8.13 -3.94 21.15
CA PHE A 117 9.26 -3.25 21.76
C PHE A 117 8.81 -2.01 22.54
N GLU A 118 9.44 -1.71 23.67
CA GLU A 118 9.30 -0.46 24.40
C GLU A 118 10.64 0.28 24.47
N TYR A 119 10.65 1.56 24.10
CA TYR A 119 11.80 2.46 24.30
C TYR A 119 11.66 3.24 25.59
N ASP A 120 12.79 3.51 26.27
CA ASP A 120 12.84 4.48 27.37
C ASP A 120 12.42 5.88 26.88
N ASP A 121 11.69 6.60 27.71
CA ASP A 121 11.17 7.94 27.43
C ASP A 121 12.30 8.99 27.29
N ASP A 122 13.49 8.69 27.80
CA ASP A 122 14.68 9.55 27.81
C ASP A 122 15.57 9.46 26.54
N ILE A 123 15.32 8.49 25.64
CA ILE A 123 16.17 8.21 24.48
C ILE A 123 16.26 9.36 23.46
N GLY A 124 15.27 10.26 23.47
CA GLY A 124 15.16 11.40 22.57
C GLY A 124 14.59 11.05 21.19
N ASP A 125 13.86 11.99 20.59
CA ASP A 125 13.06 11.75 19.38
C ASP A 125 13.93 11.40 18.16
N ASP A 126 15.07 12.07 17.98
CA ASP A 126 15.99 11.78 16.87
C ASP A 126 16.49 10.34 16.88
N ARG A 127 16.86 9.84 18.07
CA ARG A 127 17.35 8.47 18.24
C ARG A 127 16.20 7.46 18.11
N PHE A 128 15.03 7.76 18.67
CA PHE A 128 13.84 6.93 18.51
C PHE A 128 13.50 6.75 17.02
N TRP A 129 13.35 7.84 16.26
CA TRP A 129 13.00 7.76 14.83
C TRP A 129 14.13 7.16 13.99
N GLY A 130 15.40 7.44 14.31
CA GLY A 130 16.53 6.77 13.67
C GLY A 130 16.49 5.24 13.83
N ASN A 131 16.12 4.76 15.02
CA ASN A 131 15.95 3.33 15.26
C ASN A 131 14.71 2.74 14.57
N MET A 132 13.57 3.45 14.61
CA MET A 132 12.34 3.06 13.90
C MET A 132 12.61 2.87 12.40
N GLU A 133 13.40 3.74 11.78
CA GLU A 133 13.77 3.61 10.38
C GLU A 133 14.79 2.52 10.13
N GLY A 134 15.83 2.43 10.95
CA GLY A 134 16.87 1.41 10.82
C GLY A 134 16.33 -0.02 10.92
N LYS A 135 15.25 -0.22 11.68
CA LYS A 135 14.55 -1.51 11.82
C LYS A 135 13.44 -1.72 10.79
N GLY A 136 13.16 -0.73 9.93
CA GLY A 136 12.07 -0.80 8.97
C GLY A 136 10.66 -0.75 9.60
N TRP A 137 10.53 -0.10 10.76
CA TRP A 137 9.28 0.10 11.49
C TRP A 137 8.57 1.42 11.15
N SER A 138 9.19 2.28 10.35
CA SER A 138 8.59 3.53 9.87
C SER A 138 8.93 3.82 8.42
N PHE A 139 8.05 4.55 7.74
CA PHE A 139 8.17 4.90 6.33
C PHE A 139 7.81 6.37 6.07
N CYS A 140 8.85 7.22 6.09
CA CYS A 140 8.74 8.67 5.93
C CYS A 140 8.98 9.14 4.48
N TRP A 141 8.38 8.45 3.51
CA TRP A 141 8.43 8.83 2.10
C TRP A 141 7.02 9.07 1.57
N ASP A 142 6.83 10.16 0.84
CA ASP A 142 5.53 10.52 0.27
C ASP A 142 5.21 9.76 -1.03
N SER A 143 4.06 10.09 -1.62
CA SER A 143 3.56 9.53 -2.88
C SER A 143 4.41 9.89 -4.11
N ASP A 144 5.27 10.91 -4.00
CA ASP A 144 6.29 11.26 -5.00
C ASP A 144 7.66 10.62 -4.68
N TYR A 145 7.70 9.74 -3.68
CA TYR A 145 8.90 9.07 -3.20
C TYR A 145 10.02 10.06 -2.82
N SER A 146 9.60 11.20 -2.27
CA SER A 146 10.42 12.22 -1.64
C SER A 146 10.46 12.01 -0.13
N ARG A 147 11.62 12.28 0.46
CA ARG A 147 11.86 12.05 1.88
C ARG A 147 11.21 13.17 2.70
N LEU A 148 10.39 12.81 3.68
CA LEU A 148 9.80 13.73 4.64
C LEU A 148 10.41 13.56 6.04
N SER A 149 10.20 14.59 6.87
CA SER A 149 10.48 14.55 8.31
C SER A 149 9.48 13.62 9.01
N HIS A 150 9.90 12.96 10.09
CA HIS A 150 9.00 12.17 10.94
C HIS A 150 7.87 13.03 11.53
N GLU A 151 8.06 14.34 11.64
CA GLU A 151 7.01 15.29 12.07
C GLU A 151 5.83 15.35 11.09
N SER A 152 6.03 14.92 9.84
CA SER A 152 4.98 14.81 8.83
C SER A 152 4.15 13.53 8.98
N ILE A 153 4.51 12.60 9.87
CA ILE A 153 3.71 11.41 10.14
C ILE A 153 2.39 11.85 10.80
N PRO A 154 1.23 11.35 10.32
CA PRO A 154 -0.05 11.67 10.91
C PRO A 154 -0.12 11.29 12.39
N LYS A 155 -0.91 12.02 13.17
CA LYS A 155 -1.12 11.74 14.60
C LYS A 155 -2.29 10.81 14.86
N SER A 156 -3.08 10.45 13.85
CA SER A 156 -4.24 9.59 13.97
C SER A 156 -4.41 8.74 12.71
N PHE A 157 -5.30 7.75 12.79
CA PHE A 157 -5.69 6.89 11.66
C PHE A 157 -6.85 7.46 10.83
N GLU A 158 -7.02 8.78 10.83
CA GLU A 158 -7.90 9.47 9.89
C GLU A 158 -7.30 9.38 8.48
N LEU A 159 -8.01 8.81 7.51
CA LEU A 159 -7.46 8.50 6.18
C LEU A 159 -6.96 9.75 5.45
N GLN A 160 -7.70 10.86 5.57
CA GLN A 160 -7.37 12.19 5.03
C GLN A 160 -6.08 12.80 5.58
N ALA A 161 -5.58 12.29 6.71
CA ALA A 161 -4.31 12.74 7.26
C ALA A 161 -3.11 12.13 6.52
N PHE A 162 -3.30 11.00 5.83
CA PHE A 162 -2.27 10.35 5.02
C PHE A 162 -2.28 10.88 3.60
N ARG A 163 -1.10 10.97 2.99
CA ARG A 163 -0.99 11.18 1.54
C ARG A 163 -1.47 9.95 0.78
N ASN A 164 -2.22 10.13 -0.31
CA ASN A 164 -2.63 9.03 -1.17
C ASN A 164 -1.46 8.58 -2.07
N ASP A 165 -0.98 7.35 -1.89
CA ASP A 165 0.00 6.70 -2.76
C ASP A 165 -0.68 5.62 -3.62
N ILE A 166 -1.10 6.03 -4.82
CA ILE A 166 -1.75 5.16 -5.82
C ILE A 166 -0.84 3.99 -6.23
N PHE A 167 0.48 4.20 -6.27
CA PHE A 167 1.43 3.14 -6.61
C PHE A 167 1.56 2.11 -5.47
N ARG A 168 1.41 2.53 -4.22
CA ARG A 168 1.27 1.62 -3.09
C ARG A 168 -0.02 0.80 -3.17
N SER A 169 -1.13 1.40 -3.62
CA SER A 169 -2.37 0.65 -3.93
C SER A 169 -2.12 -0.37 -5.05
N LEU A 170 -1.49 0.04 -6.15
CA LEU A 170 -1.13 -0.83 -7.29
C LEU A 170 -0.32 -2.04 -6.84
N GLY A 171 0.72 -1.85 -6.01
CA GLY A 171 1.50 -2.97 -5.46
C GLY A 171 0.65 -3.99 -4.68
N GLY A 172 -0.36 -3.50 -3.94
CA GLY A 172 -1.35 -4.35 -3.26
C GLY A 172 -2.22 -5.15 -4.24
N PHE A 173 -2.74 -4.48 -5.28
CA PHE A 173 -3.55 -5.12 -6.30
C PHE A 173 -2.77 -6.11 -7.17
N CYS A 174 -1.51 -5.82 -7.51
CA CYS A 174 -0.62 -6.78 -8.17
C CYS A 174 -0.46 -8.07 -7.35
N ARG A 175 -0.42 -7.98 -6.01
CA ARG A 175 -0.42 -9.18 -5.15
C ARG A 175 -1.77 -9.88 -5.09
N LYS A 176 -2.88 -9.12 -5.00
CA LYS A 176 -4.25 -9.68 -5.04
C LYS A 176 -4.44 -10.50 -6.32
N ALA A 177 -3.99 -9.95 -7.45
CA ALA A 177 -4.02 -10.58 -8.77
C ALA A 177 -2.94 -11.65 -8.99
N LYS A 178 -2.12 -11.95 -7.97
CA LYS A 178 -1.02 -12.94 -8.03
C LYS A 178 0.04 -12.64 -9.09
N LEU A 179 0.21 -11.41 -9.56
CA LEU A 179 1.36 -11.01 -10.37
C LEU A 179 2.64 -11.01 -9.52
N LEU A 180 2.54 -10.51 -8.28
CA LEU A 180 3.67 -10.37 -7.36
C LEU A 180 3.55 -11.30 -6.16
N LYS A 181 4.66 -11.90 -5.77
CA LYS A 181 4.76 -12.75 -4.58
C LYS A 181 5.86 -12.25 -3.66
N ARG A 182 5.52 -12.04 -2.38
CA ARG A 182 6.48 -11.68 -1.33
C ARG A 182 7.51 -12.79 -1.12
N GLY A 183 8.71 -12.38 -0.77
CA GLY A 183 9.74 -13.28 -0.25
C GLY A 183 9.38 -13.85 1.13
N LYS A 184 10.22 -14.74 1.64
CA LYS A 184 9.99 -15.41 2.93
C LYS A 184 10.63 -14.65 4.08
N MET A 185 11.77 -14.03 3.83
CA MET A 185 12.56 -13.32 4.83
C MET A 185 11.89 -12.00 5.23
N LEU A 186 12.17 -11.51 6.43
CA LEU A 186 11.60 -10.26 6.94
C LEU A 186 11.95 -9.07 6.02
N GLU A 187 13.21 -8.98 5.62
CA GLU A 187 13.76 -7.92 4.76
C GLU A 187 13.13 -7.91 3.36
N GLU A 188 12.57 -9.03 2.92
CA GLU A 188 11.81 -9.13 1.67
C GLU A 188 10.33 -8.77 1.82
N LYS A 189 9.81 -8.77 3.05
CA LYS A 189 8.43 -8.41 3.37
C LYS A 189 8.30 -6.92 3.70
N LEU A 190 9.32 -6.33 4.32
CA LEU A 190 9.35 -4.92 4.71
C LEU A 190 9.07 -4.03 3.50
N PHE A 191 8.00 -3.24 3.60
CA PHE A 191 7.56 -2.29 2.58
C PHE A 191 7.45 -2.88 1.16
N PHE A 192 7.21 -4.19 1.02
CA PHE A 192 7.22 -4.87 -0.29
C PHE A 192 6.38 -4.15 -1.35
N GLU A 193 5.15 -3.76 -1.00
CA GLU A 193 4.26 -3.06 -1.94
C GLU A 193 4.71 -1.63 -2.25
N PHE A 194 5.40 -0.94 -1.33
CA PHE A 194 6.00 0.37 -1.61
C PHE A 194 7.22 0.23 -2.53
N GLN A 195 8.01 -0.85 -2.41
CA GLN A 195 9.15 -1.08 -3.27
C GLN A 195 8.73 -1.33 -4.72
N TRP A 196 7.72 -2.19 -4.91
CA TRP A 196 7.12 -2.41 -6.23
C TRP A 196 6.35 -1.19 -6.74
N GLY A 197 5.64 -0.47 -5.87
CA GLY A 197 5.02 0.81 -6.19
C GLY A 197 6.04 1.83 -6.72
N TYR A 198 7.17 1.98 -6.03
CA TYR A 198 8.27 2.84 -6.45
C TYR A 198 8.79 2.46 -7.84
N PHE A 199 8.96 1.17 -8.11
CA PHE A 199 9.39 0.70 -9.42
C PHE A 199 8.41 1.09 -10.53
N PHE A 200 7.10 0.92 -10.31
CA PHE A 200 6.09 1.32 -11.28
C PHE A 200 6.05 2.85 -11.46
N TRP A 201 6.16 3.63 -10.38
CA TRP A 201 6.27 5.08 -10.43
C TRP A 201 7.49 5.54 -11.22
N LEU A 202 8.65 4.92 -10.98
CA LEU A 202 9.90 5.25 -11.64
C LEU A 202 9.84 5.03 -13.16
N HIS A 203 9.13 3.99 -13.58
CA HIS A 203 9.01 3.60 -14.98
C HIS A 203 7.78 4.20 -15.68
N ARG A 204 6.91 4.96 -15.01
CA ARG A 204 5.65 5.46 -15.59
C ARG A 204 5.83 6.21 -16.92
N ASN A 205 6.95 6.91 -17.09
CA ASN A 205 7.30 7.68 -18.29
C ASN A 205 8.32 7.00 -19.22
N ASP A 206 8.62 5.71 -19.00
CA ASP A 206 9.61 4.93 -19.77
C ASP A 206 11.02 5.56 -19.84
N ALA A 207 11.41 6.33 -18.83
CA ALA A 207 12.72 6.99 -18.78
C ALA A 207 13.91 6.01 -18.80
N TYR A 208 13.66 4.72 -18.51
CA TYR A 208 14.64 3.64 -18.46
C TYR A 208 14.47 2.62 -19.60
N ALA A 209 13.57 2.86 -20.57
CA ALA A 209 13.34 2.00 -21.74
C ALA A 209 13.07 0.51 -21.38
N LEU A 210 12.34 0.28 -20.29
CA LEU A 210 12.03 -1.07 -19.80
C LEU A 210 10.65 -1.57 -20.27
N TRP A 211 9.79 -0.66 -20.72
CA TRP A 211 8.49 -1.06 -21.24
C TRP A 211 8.65 -1.88 -22.51
N PRO A 212 8.00 -3.07 -22.62
CA PRO A 212 8.08 -3.88 -23.84
C PRO A 212 7.50 -3.19 -25.08
N SER A 213 6.61 -2.21 -24.90
CA SER A 213 6.16 -1.35 -26.00
C SER A 213 5.64 -0.01 -25.48
N SER A 214 5.76 1.03 -26.32
CA SER A 214 5.20 2.35 -26.02
C SER A 214 3.66 2.36 -25.99
N GLN A 215 2.99 1.39 -26.63
CA GLN A 215 1.54 1.25 -26.56
C GLN A 215 1.08 0.81 -25.17
N LEU A 216 1.80 -0.14 -24.56
CA LEU A 216 1.54 -0.59 -23.18
C LEU A 216 1.77 0.57 -22.20
N GLN A 217 2.88 1.30 -22.32
CA GLN A 217 3.14 2.45 -21.47
C GLN A 217 2.04 3.51 -21.58
N ARG A 218 1.61 3.87 -22.81
CA ARG A 218 0.52 4.84 -22.98
C ARG A 218 -0.82 4.34 -22.45
N GLY A 219 -1.06 3.03 -22.48
CA GLY A 219 -2.27 2.44 -21.92
C GLY A 219 -2.28 2.47 -20.40
N PHE A 220 -1.13 2.15 -19.79
CA PHE A 220 -0.88 2.33 -18.36
C PHE A 220 -1.12 3.77 -17.93
N ASP A 221 -0.52 4.74 -18.63
CA ASP A 221 -0.62 6.17 -18.32
C ASP A 221 -2.07 6.68 -18.35
N ARG A 222 -2.85 6.28 -19.37
CA ARG A 222 -4.27 6.64 -19.45
C ARG A 222 -5.10 6.07 -18.30
N LEU A 223 -4.89 4.80 -17.93
CA LEU A 223 -5.62 4.18 -16.82
C LEU A 223 -5.21 4.75 -15.47
N LEU A 224 -3.91 5.03 -15.28
CA LEU A 224 -3.42 5.69 -14.09
C LEU A 224 -4.06 7.07 -13.95
N ALA A 225 -4.13 7.86 -15.03
CA ALA A 225 -4.80 9.16 -15.01
C ALA A 225 -6.29 9.06 -14.67
N MET A 226 -7.00 7.99 -15.10
CA MET A 226 -8.39 7.76 -14.69
C MET A 226 -8.52 7.49 -13.20
N ILE A 227 -7.57 6.75 -12.61
CA ILE A 227 -7.55 6.49 -11.15
C ILE A 227 -7.21 7.79 -10.40
N GLU A 228 -6.18 8.53 -10.84
CA GLU A 228 -5.79 9.83 -10.25
C GLU A 228 -6.90 10.88 -10.30
N GLN A 229 -7.78 10.80 -11.31
CA GLN A 229 -8.95 11.68 -11.47
C GLN A 229 -10.21 11.15 -10.78
N THR A 230 -10.16 9.95 -10.18
CA THR A 230 -11.27 9.49 -9.35
C THR A 230 -11.30 10.36 -8.10
N ASP A 231 -12.39 11.10 -7.94
CA ASP A 231 -12.53 12.08 -6.87
C ASP A 231 -12.82 11.39 -5.54
N ASP A 232 -11.77 10.88 -4.89
CA ASP A 232 -11.86 10.32 -3.54
C ASP A 232 -12.24 11.39 -2.49
N SER A 233 -12.07 12.67 -2.81
CA SER A 233 -12.33 13.79 -1.89
C SER A 233 -13.82 13.98 -1.60
N GLU A 234 -14.68 13.65 -2.56
CA GLU A 234 -16.14 13.61 -2.40
C GLU A 234 -16.56 12.65 -1.27
N TYR A 235 -15.79 11.59 -1.06
CA TYR A 235 -16.08 10.55 -0.07
C TYR A 235 -15.35 10.79 1.26
N ILE A 236 -14.11 11.27 1.22
CA ILE A 236 -13.26 11.37 2.42
C ILE A 236 -13.41 12.73 3.15
N GLY A 237 -13.91 13.76 2.46
CA GLY A 237 -14.19 15.09 3.00
C GLY A 237 -12.94 15.95 3.16
N GLU A 238 -12.75 16.91 2.26
CA GLU A 238 -11.73 17.95 2.40
C GLU A 238 -12.21 19.10 3.28
N GLY A 239 -11.83 19.09 4.56
CA GLY A 239 -11.69 20.30 5.37
C GLY A 239 -12.96 21.04 5.82
N HIS A 240 -14.09 20.99 5.11
CA HIS A 240 -15.34 21.62 5.54
C HIS A 240 -16.56 20.97 4.85
N LEU A 241 -17.56 20.61 5.67
CA LEU A 241 -18.95 20.24 5.33
C LEU A 241 -19.18 18.89 4.61
N GLU A 242 -19.77 17.96 5.34
CA GLU A 242 -20.75 16.97 4.85
C GLU A 242 -20.38 16.04 3.68
N ALA A 243 -19.12 15.65 3.49
CA ALA A 243 -18.86 14.42 2.75
C ALA A 243 -19.57 13.26 3.47
N SER A 244 -20.41 12.49 2.76
CA SER A 244 -21.07 11.35 3.36
C SER A 244 -19.97 10.35 3.75
N ARG A 245 -19.77 10.17 5.06
CA ARG A 245 -19.07 8.99 5.59
C ARG A 245 -19.92 7.73 5.39
N ASP A 246 -20.64 7.63 4.28
CA ASP A 246 -21.39 6.43 3.96
C ASP A 246 -20.38 5.38 3.51
N VAL A 247 -20.03 4.54 4.47
CA VAL A 247 -19.18 3.37 4.28
C VAL A 247 -19.68 2.53 3.11
N ALA A 248 -20.99 2.47 2.86
CA ALA A 248 -21.55 1.74 1.74
C ALA A 248 -21.16 2.36 0.39
N ASP A 249 -21.17 3.68 0.26
CA ASP A 249 -20.76 4.39 -0.96
C ASP A 249 -19.28 4.21 -1.26
N MET A 250 -18.42 4.26 -0.23
CA MET A 250 -16.98 4.00 -0.39
C MET A 250 -16.68 2.54 -0.78
N ILE A 251 -17.40 1.59 -0.17
CA ILE A 251 -17.31 0.19 -0.55
C ILE A 251 -17.79 0.01 -2.00
N PHE A 252 -18.86 0.70 -2.40
CA PHE A 252 -19.36 0.67 -3.77
C PHE A 252 -18.34 1.24 -4.76
N LEU A 253 -17.76 2.42 -4.47
CA LEU A 253 -16.70 3.02 -5.27
C LEU A 253 -15.53 2.04 -5.46
N SER A 254 -15.09 1.42 -4.36
CA SER A 254 -14.04 0.40 -4.42
C SER A 254 -14.42 -0.77 -5.32
N ASP A 255 -15.58 -1.39 -5.08
CA ASP A 255 -16.00 -2.62 -5.74
C ASP A 255 -16.35 -2.42 -7.22
N LYS A 256 -16.95 -1.27 -7.57
CA LYS A 256 -17.49 -1.02 -8.91
C LYS A 256 -16.61 -0.17 -9.81
N VAL A 257 -15.70 0.61 -9.24
CA VAL A 257 -14.88 1.55 -10.02
C VAL A 257 -13.40 1.25 -9.84
N LEU A 258 -12.87 1.40 -8.63
CA LEU A 258 -11.43 1.35 -8.40
C LEU A 258 -10.86 -0.06 -8.62
N GLN A 259 -11.47 -1.10 -8.04
CA GLN A 259 -10.95 -2.47 -8.20
C GLN A 259 -10.93 -2.93 -9.67
N PRO A 260 -12.00 -2.74 -10.48
CA PRO A 260 -11.94 -3.02 -11.91
C PRO A 260 -10.84 -2.23 -12.65
N LEU A 261 -10.65 -0.94 -12.34
CA LEU A 261 -9.57 -0.15 -12.93
C LEU A 261 -8.19 -0.71 -12.58
N TYR A 262 -7.97 -1.09 -11.32
CA TYR A 262 -6.73 -1.72 -10.88
C TYR A 262 -6.51 -3.11 -11.50
N GLU A 263 -7.57 -3.90 -11.68
CA GLU A 263 -7.47 -5.21 -12.33
C GLU A 263 -6.94 -5.07 -13.76
N VAL A 264 -7.48 -4.12 -14.54
CA VAL A 264 -6.96 -3.81 -15.87
C VAL A 264 -5.55 -3.20 -15.78
N LEU A 265 -5.30 -2.28 -14.84
CA LEU A 265 -3.97 -1.67 -14.67
C LEU A 265 -2.87 -2.70 -14.37
N VAL A 266 -3.20 -3.75 -13.60
CA VAL A 266 -2.29 -4.88 -13.34
C VAL A 266 -1.89 -5.59 -14.64
N GLU A 267 -2.82 -5.77 -15.58
CA GLU A 267 -2.50 -6.37 -16.89
C GLU A 267 -1.51 -5.52 -17.69
N TYR A 268 -1.59 -4.19 -17.57
CA TYR A 268 -0.65 -3.28 -18.22
C TYR A 268 0.75 -3.31 -17.58
N VAL A 269 0.86 -3.38 -16.25
CA VAL A 269 2.17 -3.43 -15.57
C VAL A 269 2.78 -4.83 -15.53
N ALA A 270 2.01 -5.88 -15.81
CA ALA A 270 2.52 -7.24 -15.87
C ALA A 270 3.69 -7.38 -16.85
N PRO A 271 3.59 -7.01 -18.15
CA PRO A 271 4.71 -7.01 -19.09
C PRO A 271 5.97 -6.28 -18.57
N LEU A 272 5.80 -5.14 -17.90
CA LEU A 272 6.91 -4.38 -17.31
C LEU A 272 7.57 -5.15 -16.17
N ALA A 273 6.79 -5.75 -15.27
CA ALA A 273 7.30 -6.58 -14.18
C ALA A 273 8.04 -7.82 -14.72
N TYR A 274 7.55 -8.43 -15.79
CA TYR A 274 8.25 -9.54 -16.44
C TYR A 274 9.54 -9.12 -17.12
N ALA A 275 9.54 -7.98 -17.81
CA ALA A 275 10.75 -7.43 -18.42
C ALA A 275 11.83 -7.24 -17.36
N TYR A 276 11.50 -6.71 -16.19
CA TYR A 276 12.41 -6.63 -15.04
C TYR A 276 12.86 -8.02 -14.56
N ALA A 277 11.93 -8.96 -14.38
CA ALA A 277 12.25 -10.30 -13.87
C ALA A 277 13.14 -11.12 -14.81
N THR A 278 13.12 -10.85 -16.12
CA THR A 278 13.97 -11.54 -17.11
C THR A 278 15.31 -10.86 -17.34
N LEU A 279 15.55 -9.68 -16.76
CA LEU A 279 16.87 -9.05 -16.81
C LEU A 279 17.92 -9.95 -16.13
N PRO A 280 19.16 -9.96 -16.65
CA PRO A 280 20.32 -10.46 -15.93
C PRO A 280 20.45 -9.83 -14.54
N ASP A 281 21.01 -10.57 -13.57
CA ASP A 281 21.06 -10.13 -12.17
C ASP A 281 21.81 -8.79 -11.98
N ASP A 282 22.86 -8.55 -12.76
CA ASP A 282 23.63 -7.30 -12.77
C ASP A 282 22.85 -6.12 -13.37
N ALA A 283 21.86 -6.39 -14.20
CA ALA A 283 20.97 -5.38 -14.82
C ALA A 283 19.70 -5.09 -13.99
N ARG A 284 19.41 -5.85 -12.93
CA ARG A 284 18.21 -5.67 -12.07
C ARG A 284 18.34 -4.53 -11.05
N VAL A 285 19.42 -3.75 -11.09
CA VAL A 285 19.59 -2.61 -10.19
C VAL A 285 18.54 -1.54 -10.49
N VAL A 286 17.69 -1.23 -9.52
CA VAL A 286 16.66 -0.19 -9.63
C VAL A 286 17.20 1.13 -9.10
N HIS A 287 17.25 2.14 -9.97
CA HIS A 287 17.75 3.47 -9.62
C HIS A 287 17.01 4.02 -8.39
N GLY A 288 17.75 4.49 -7.39
CA GLY A 288 17.20 5.12 -6.20
C GLY A 288 16.57 4.17 -5.16
N LEU A 289 16.50 2.86 -5.42
CA LEU A 289 15.93 1.88 -4.49
C LEU A 289 16.77 1.76 -3.21
N ARG A 290 18.11 1.74 -3.33
CA ARG A 290 19.03 1.61 -2.20
C ARG A 290 18.87 2.74 -1.19
N LYS A 291 18.70 3.97 -1.68
CA LYS A 291 18.49 5.16 -0.84
C LYS A 291 17.20 5.09 -0.03
N ARG A 292 16.16 4.44 -0.57
CA ARG A 292 14.80 4.43 -0.01
C ARG A 292 14.52 3.22 0.88
N PHE A 293 15.06 2.06 0.48
CA PHE A 293 14.71 0.77 1.06
C PHE A 293 15.94 -0.08 1.44
N GLY A 294 17.16 0.47 1.33
CA GLY A 294 18.39 -0.21 1.74
C GLY A 294 18.87 -1.33 0.81
N ARG A 295 18.23 -1.54 -0.34
CA ARG A 295 18.57 -2.60 -1.31
C ARG A 295 18.56 -2.14 -2.76
N GLU A 296 19.31 -2.83 -3.61
CA GLU A 296 19.52 -2.44 -5.02
C GLU A 296 18.54 -3.10 -5.99
N THR A 297 17.95 -4.25 -5.62
CA THR A 297 17.01 -5.01 -6.44
C THR A 297 15.67 -5.19 -5.73
N LEU A 298 14.58 -5.34 -6.48
CA LEU A 298 13.24 -5.58 -5.93
C LEU A 298 13.15 -6.92 -5.18
N PRO A 299 12.39 -6.97 -4.08
CA PRO A 299 12.15 -8.18 -3.31
C PRO A 299 11.15 -9.13 -3.98
N GLY A 300 11.21 -10.40 -3.58
CA GLY A 300 10.25 -11.43 -3.98
C GLY A 300 10.35 -11.83 -5.45
N SER A 301 9.22 -12.24 -6.03
CA SER A 301 9.19 -12.79 -7.39
C SER A 301 7.95 -12.35 -8.17
N VAL A 302 8.11 -12.22 -9.48
CA VAL A 302 7.00 -12.08 -10.44
C VAL A 302 6.53 -13.48 -10.84
N ILE A 303 5.23 -13.76 -10.74
CA ILE A 303 4.65 -15.05 -11.11
C ILE A 303 4.34 -15.03 -12.60
N THR A 304 5.02 -15.87 -13.37
CA THR A 304 4.86 -16.01 -14.84
C THR A 304 3.76 -16.99 -15.24
N GLY A 305 3.11 -16.74 -16.39
CA GLY A 305 2.23 -17.69 -17.06
C GLY A 305 0.75 -17.64 -16.67
N GLN A 306 0.33 -16.63 -15.89
CA GLN A 306 -1.08 -16.40 -15.54
C GLN A 306 -1.74 -15.24 -16.32
N PHE A 307 -0.94 -14.46 -17.03
CA PHE A 307 -1.40 -13.29 -17.76
C PHE A 307 -1.18 -13.54 -19.24
N ASP A 308 -2.27 -13.60 -20.00
CA ASP A 308 -2.20 -13.45 -21.45
C ASP A 308 -1.85 -12.00 -21.72
N PHE A 309 -0.64 -11.77 -22.22
CA PHE A 309 -0.22 -10.42 -22.55
C PHE A 309 -1.15 -9.85 -23.61
N LEU A 310 -1.36 -8.53 -23.56
CA LEU A 310 -1.99 -7.76 -24.63
C LEU A 310 -1.08 -7.71 -25.89
N THR A 311 -0.51 -8.86 -26.28
CA THR A 311 0.41 -9.08 -27.40
C THR A 311 -0.31 -9.13 -28.75
N GLU A 312 -1.64 -9.26 -28.80
CA GLU A 312 -2.39 -9.38 -30.06
C GLU A 312 -2.53 -8.07 -30.88
N ARG A 313 -1.95 -6.94 -30.44
CA ARG A 313 -1.77 -5.73 -31.27
C ARG A 313 -0.33 -5.50 -31.73
N GLN A 314 0.49 -6.55 -31.78
CA GLN A 314 1.94 -6.47 -32.06
C GLN A 314 2.36 -6.74 -33.53
N ASN A 315 1.46 -6.73 -34.51
CA ASN A 315 1.88 -6.76 -35.92
C ASN A 315 2.34 -5.38 -36.41
N PHE A 316 3.33 -4.80 -35.73
CA PHE A 316 4.18 -3.75 -36.29
C PHE A 316 5.49 -4.38 -36.71
N THR A 317 5.61 -4.66 -38.00
CA THR A 317 6.87 -5.10 -38.62
C THR A 317 7.80 -3.88 -38.70
N MET A 318 9.01 -3.99 -38.16
CA MET A 318 10.03 -2.96 -38.28
C MET A 318 10.30 -2.66 -39.76
N PRO A 319 10.42 -1.39 -40.19
CA PRO A 319 10.94 -1.09 -41.52
C PRO A 319 12.38 -1.59 -41.59
N GLU A 320 12.68 -2.49 -42.53
CA GLU A 320 14.05 -2.90 -42.80
C GLU A 320 14.86 -1.67 -43.25
N ASP A 321 15.98 -1.44 -42.56
CA ASP A 321 16.93 -0.38 -42.90
C ASP A 321 17.39 -0.54 -44.35
N GLY A 322 17.13 0.50 -45.14
CA GLY A 322 17.43 0.55 -46.56
C GLY A 322 18.90 0.31 -46.86
N LYS A 323 19.24 -0.91 -47.28
CA LYS A 323 20.41 -1.12 -48.14
C LYS A 323 20.11 -0.53 -49.50
N LYS A 324 20.67 0.66 -49.74
CA LYS A 324 20.96 1.17 -51.08
C LYS A 324 21.80 0.12 -51.81
N ASP A 325 21.18 -0.60 -52.75
CA ASP A 325 21.93 -1.23 -53.84
C ASP A 325 21.73 -0.41 -55.12
N LYS A 326 22.84 0.17 -55.56
CA LYS A 326 23.01 0.73 -56.90
C LYS A 326 23.42 -0.39 -57.85
N SER A 327 23.02 -0.24 -59.11
CA SER A 327 23.31 -1.10 -60.28
C SER A 327 22.30 -2.25 -60.45
N LYS A 328 21.72 -2.52 -61.62
CA LYS A 328 22.17 -2.28 -63.00
C LYS A 328 21.01 -1.95 -63.94
N ASP A 329 21.35 -1.12 -64.92
CA ASP A 329 20.65 -0.92 -66.18
C ASP A 329 20.35 -2.22 -66.95
N GLY A 330 19.19 -2.21 -67.63
CA GLY A 330 19.10 -2.61 -69.02
C GLY A 330 18.79 -4.08 -69.33
N LYS A 331 17.51 -4.38 -69.62
CA LYS A 331 17.12 -4.72 -71.00
C LYS A 331 15.60 -4.84 -71.16
N SER A 332 15.10 -4.01 -72.06
CA SER A 332 13.84 -4.17 -72.79
C SER A 332 13.85 -5.43 -73.65
N SER A 333 12.73 -6.17 -73.68
CA SER A 333 12.29 -6.85 -74.90
C SER A 333 10.78 -7.01 -74.91
N SER A 334 10.15 -6.24 -75.77
CA SER A 334 8.80 -6.45 -76.30
C SER A 334 8.72 -7.73 -77.13
N SER A 335 7.61 -8.46 -77.04
CA SER A 335 7.11 -9.27 -78.16
C SER A 335 5.59 -9.39 -78.08
N SER A 336 4.97 -9.08 -79.21
CA SER A 336 3.55 -8.97 -79.47
C SER A 336 3.01 -10.21 -80.21
N LYS A 337 1.76 -10.59 -79.90
CA LYS A 337 0.69 -11.15 -80.79
C LYS A 337 1.02 -12.24 -81.83
N LYS A 338 0.29 -13.37 -81.74
CA LYS A 338 -0.67 -13.95 -82.73
C LYS A 338 -1.25 -15.25 -82.13
N LYS A 339 -2.58 -15.38 -81.92
CA LYS A 339 -3.59 -15.89 -82.87
C LYS A 339 -3.10 -17.09 -83.69
N ASP A 340 -3.58 -18.28 -83.32
CA ASP A 340 -4.44 -19.12 -84.16
C ASP A 340 -5.47 -19.83 -83.26
#